data_AF-A0A9E2CIB3-F1
#
_entry.id   AF-A0A9E2CIB3-F1
#
_cell.length_a   1.000
_cell.length_b   1.000
_cell.length_c   1.000
_cell.angle_alpha   90.00
_cell.angle_beta   90.00
_cell.angle_gamma   90.00
#
_symmetry.space_group_name_H-M   'P 1'
#
loop_
_entity.id
_entity.type
_entity.pdbx_description
1 polymer ?
#
loop_
_entity_poly.entity_id
_entity_poly.type
_entity_poly.pdbx_seq_one_letter_code
_entity_poly.pdbx_strand_id
1 'polypeptide(L)'
;GGGIKIGPARRKEEELTASHNVIRDCLIAHNGRFLPASVGILLQFAHDNVIEHNDIYDIYYTGISAGWTWGLGETPTCNNIIAYNHIYDCLQDVLTDGAGIYTLGRSPGTVIRGNHIHDITGIPWAVGIYLDQGSSFTLTENNLVYNITTHVYNLNSDGGMQNIARNNVFGPILDPEAPMFRKPLFSRGKRETELGFDVQHNIIYWDKGALTHENWERSDCIFDYNLYWNFGGNPVVFHERSWEEWQATGQDAHSIIADPLFVDPAAGDYRLKEGSPAAKIGFEPFDYSQAGRITQTVPQTVPRAYPAGLRNPPQRKLEIELDFEDSAVGSAPPVDIYEEGKGTIRVTDAAAATGTRSLRFTDAEGIKFYNPHLVLFSGRKYTSGSFRFSADMMNDKEKPADVYVEFRDWSGKAILMGPQLTIKPDGKLHLNCTGDGDVSTGEALCEIPNGEWFHVEIQFALDPNADRQAYDITITKAGDVKAQRKGMPVKAPEFKVLSWGGIVCAGKSDAIFYVDNLVFRE
;
A
#
# COMPACT_ATOMS: atom_id res chain seq x y z
N GLY A 1 -15.76 -17.19 -12.91
CA GLY A 1 -16.97 -17.22 -12.05
C GLY A 1 -17.38 -15.79 -11.76
N GLY A 2 -18.65 -15.54 -11.52
CA GLY A 2 -19.18 -14.21 -11.23
C GLY A 2 -20.70 -14.21 -11.20
N GLY A 3 -21.31 -13.11 -10.74
CA GLY A 3 -22.77 -12.93 -10.79
C GLY A 3 -23.24 -12.73 -12.22
N ILE A 4 -22.90 -11.58 -12.81
CA ILE A 4 -23.25 -11.23 -14.20
C ILE A 4 -21.99 -10.83 -14.96
N LYS A 5 -21.87 -11.28 -16.22
CA LYS A 5 -20.77 -10.91 -17.11
C LYS A 5 -21.30 -10.31 -18.41
N ILE A 6 -20.77 -9.14 -18.79
CA ILE A 6 -20.97 -8.50 -20.09
C ILE A 6 -19.63 -8.51 -20.85
N GLY A 7 -19.70 -8.94 -22.12
CA GLY A 7 -18.57 -8.91 -23.05
C GLY A 7 -17.57 -10.06 -22.89
N PRO A 8 -16.62 -10.19 -23.85
CA PRO A 8 -15.71 -11.33 -23.95
C PRO A 8 -14.49 -11.20 -23.01
N ALA A 9 -13.84 -12.33 -22.71
CA ALA A 9 -12.59 -12.33 -21.94
C ALA A 9 -11.36 -11.83 -22.72
N ARG A 10 -11.49 -11.67 -24.04
CA ARG A 10 -10.44 -11.22 -24.96
C ARG A 10 -11.05 -10.23 -25.94
N ARG A 11 -10.28 -9.21 -26.34
CA ARG A 11 -10.71 -8.23 -27.34
C ARG A 11 -11.13 -8.96 -28.62
N LYS A 12 -12.29 -8.60 -29.14
CA LYS A 12 -12.83 -9.08 -30.42
C LYS A 12 -12.89 -7.92 -31.40
N GLU A 13 -13.24 -8.23 -32.64
CA GLU A 13 -13.58 -7.23 -33.66
C GLU A 13 -14.69 -6.30 -33.15
N GLU A 14 -14.68 -5.05 -33.60
CA GLU A 14 -15.58 -3.99 -33.12
C GLU A 14 -17.05 -4.41 -33.18
N GLU A 15 -17.45 -5.08 -34.27
CA GLU A 15 -18.81 -5.60 -34.49
C GLU A 15 -19.27 -6.65 -33.47
N LEU A 16 -18.35 -7.24 -32.71
CA LEU A 16 -18.63 -8.28 -31.70
C LEU A 16 -18.50 -7.76 -30.26
N THR A 17 -18.38 -6.44 -30.11
CA THR A 17 -18.29 -5.77 -28.80
C THR A 17 -19.67 -5.73 -28.16
N ALA A 18 -19.77 -6.15 -26.90
CA ALA A 18 -21.05 -6.11 -26.19
C ALA A 18 -21.43 -4.66 -25.87
N SER A 19 -22.68 -4.30 -26.13
CA SER A 19 -23.17 -2.96 -25.83
C SER A 19 -24.68 -2.92 -25.59
N HIS A 20 -25.17 -1.79 -25.06
CA HIS A 20 -26.61 -1.52 -24.88
C HIS A 20 -27.34 -2.51 -23.97
N ASN A 21 -26.62 -3.11 -23.02
CA ASN A 21 -27.21 -3.99 -22.00
C ASN A 21 -27.64 -3.19 -20.77
N VAL A 22 -28.67 -3.67 -20.08
CA VAL A 22 -29.14 -3.10 -18.81
C VAL A 22 -29.15 -4.18 -17.74
N ILE A 23 -28.43 -3.94 -16.65
CA ILE A 23 -28.50 -4.71 -15.41
C ILE A 23 -29.16 -3.81 -14.37
N ARG A 24 -30.42 -4.11 -14.05
CA ARG A 24 -31.22 -3.29 -13.15
C ARG A 24 -31.99 -4.13 -12.15
N ASP A 25 -32.11 -3.63 -10.92
CA ASP A 25 -32.95 -4.19 -9.87
C ASP A 25 -32.57 -5.63 -9.47
N CYS A 26 -31.30 -5.99 -9.69
CA CYS A 26 -30.77 -7.32 -9.39
C CYS A 26 -30.23 -7.39 -7.96
N LEU A 27 -30.44 -8.53 -7.32
CA LEU A 27 -29.76 -8.93 -6.09
C LEU A 27 -28.64 -9.88 -6.43
N ILE A 28 -27.40 -9.48 -6.15
CA ILE A 28 -26.20 -10.28 -6.40
C ILE A 28 -25.50 -10.49 -5.06
N ALA A 29 -25.66 -11.68 -4.48
CA ALA A 29 -25.11 -11.98 -3.17
C ALA A 29 -24.51 -13.36 -3.04
N HIS A 30 -23.66 -13.55 -2.03
CA HIS A 30 -23.02 -14.82 -1.69
C HIS A 30 -22.07 -15.33 -2.79
N ASN A 31 -21.48 -14.42 -3.58
CA ASN A 31 -20.46 -14.80 -4.56
C ASN A 31 -19.13 -15.12 -3.86
N GLY A 32 -18.31 -15.93 -4.52
CA GLY A 32 -16.98 -16.30 -4.02
C GLY A 32 -16.91 -17.60 -3.21
N ARG A 33 -18.06 -18.23 -2.88
CA ARG A 33 -18.12 -19.40 -1.98
C ARG A 33 -17.43 -20.64 -2.54
N PHE A 34 -17.42 -20.78 -3.87
CA PHE A 34 -16.67 -21.83 -4.57
C PHE A 34 -15.37 -21.29 -5.18
N LEU A 35 -15.42 -20.13 -5.84
CA LEU A 35 -14.27 -19.48 -6.46
C LEU A 35 -14.15 -18.04 -5.91
N PRO A 36 -13.29 -17.78 -4.90
CA PRO A 36 -13.21 -16.50 -4.20
C PRO A 36 -13.07 -15.28 -5.11
N ALA A 37 -12.30 -15.39 -6.19
CA ALA A 37 -12.06 -14.32 -7.16
C ALA A 37 -13.26 -13.99 -8.07
N SER A 38 -14.47 -14.45 -7.74
CA SER A 38 -15.67 -14.17 -8.53
C SER A 38 -16.18 -12.75 -8.26
N VAL A 39 -16.24 -11.93 -9.31
CA VAL A 39 -16.76 -10.56 -9.28
C VAL A 39 -18.30 -10.57 -9.27
N GLY A 40 -18.93 -9.59 -8.61
CA GLY A 40 -20.38 -9.39 -8.66
C GLY A 40 -20.89 -9.16 -10.08
N ILE A 41 -20.52 -8.03 -10.69
CA ILE A 41 -20.77 -7.70 -12.10
C ILE A 41 -19.46 -7.42 -12.81
N LEU A 42 -19.19 -8.11 -13.90
CA LEU A 42 -17.97 -8.00 -14.68
C LEU A 42 -18.27 -7.52 -16.11
N LEU A 43 -17.85 -6.31 -16.44
CA LEU A 43 -17.98 -5.70 -17.76
C LEU A 43 -16.60 -5.63 -18.44
N GLN A 44 -16.43 -6.40 -19.51
CA GLN A 44 -15.17 -6.53 -20.25
C GLN A 44 -15.36 -6.12 -21.70
N PHE A 45 -14.54 -5.18 -22.19
CA PHE A 45 -14.57 -4.72 -23.59
C PHE A 45 -16.01 -4.43 -24.07
N ALA A 46 -16.69 -3.49 -23.42
CA ALA A 46 -18.11 -3.22 -23.66
C ALA A 46 -18.45 -1.74 -23.46
N HIS A 47 -19.45 -1.24 -24.21
CA HIS A 47 -19.84 0.17 -24.18
C HIS A 47 -21.35 0.39 -24.14
N ASP A 48 -21.77 1.61 -23.80
CA ASP A 48 -23.18 2.02 -23.76
C ASP A 48 -24.06 1.09 -22.89
N ASN A 49 -23.51 0.52 -21.81
CA ASN A 49 -24.26 -0.33 -20.89
C ASN A 49 -24.71 0.45 -19.65
N VAL A 50 -25.80 0.02 -19.03
CA VAL A 50 -26.34 0.59 -17.79
C VAL A 50 -26.35 -0.47 -16.70
N ILE A 51 -25.71 -0.18 -15.58
CA ILE A 51 -25.69 -1.00 -14.36
C ILE A 51 -26.24 -0.13 -13.24
N GLU A 52 -27.52 -0.32 -12.90
CA GLU A 52 -28.14 0.56 -11.91
C GLU A 52 -29.16 -0.09 -10.98
N HIS A 53 -29.35 0.51 -9.80
CA HIS A 53 -30.32 0.02 -8.81
C HIS A 53 -30.13 -1.45 -8.45
N ASN A 54 -28.90 -1.89 -8.22
CA ASN A 54 -28.60 -3.26 -7.79
C ASN A 54 -28.10 -3.30 -6.35
N ASP A 55 -28.41 -4.37 -5.64
CA ASP A 55 -27.83 -4.69 -4.34
C ASP A 55 -26.76 -5.76 -4.58
N ILE A 56 -25.52 -5.42 -4.28
CA ILE A 56 -24.36 -6.30 -4.47
C ILE A 56 -23.66 -6.45 -3.13
N TYR A 57 -23.80 -7.62 -2.51
CA TYR A 57 -23.24 -7.79 -1.17
C TYR A 57 -22.85 -9.22 -0.82
N ASP A 58 -22.14 -9.37 0.29
CA ASP A 58 -21.64 -10.65 0.78
C ASP A 58 -20.82 -11.42 -0.28
N ILE A 59 -19.81 -10.74 -0.85
CA ILE A 59 -18.94 -11.31 -1.88
C ILE A 59 -17.46 -11.27 -1.45
N TYR A 60 -16.66 -12.26 -1.86
CA TYR A 60 -15.24 -12.34 -1.46
C TYR A 60 -14.27 -11.60 -2.38
N TYR A 61 -14.75 -10.86 -3.38
CA TYR A 61 -13.91 -10.01 -4.24
C TYR A 61 -14.66 -8.74 -4.66
N THR A 62 -14.33 -8.16 -5.81
CA THR A 62 -14.88 -6.90 -6.31
C THR A 62 -16.38 -6.94 -6.60
N GLY A 63 -17.09 -5.87 -6.22
CA GLY A 63 -18.52 -5.66 -6.49
C GLY A 63 -18.80 -5.53 -7.98
N ILE A 64 -18.35 -4.44 -8.58
CA ILE A 64 -18.46 -4.17 -10.02
C ILE A 64 -17.06 -3.95 -10.59
N SER A 65 -16.70 -4.67 -11.66
CA SER A 65 -15.48 -4.43 -12.43
C SER A 65 -15.83 -4.05 -13.85
N ALA A 66 -15.34 -2.91 -14.35
CA ALA A 66 -15.65 -2.41 -15.68
C ALA A 66 -14.39 -1.94 -16.43
N GLY A 67 -14.16 -2.44 -17.64
CA GLY A 67 -12.97 -2.08 -18.41
C GLY A 67 -12.40 -3.26 -19.19
N TRP A 68 -11.18 -3.66 -18.84
CA TRP A 68 -10.42 -4.81 -19.37
C TRP A 68 -9.27 -4.51 -20.36
N THR A 69 -8.84 -3.25 -20.43
CA THR A 69 -7.60 -2.86 -21.11
C THR A 69 -6.60 -2.34 -20.08
N TRP A 70 -5.43 -2.98 -19.97
CA TRP A 70 -4.36 -2.52 -19.08
C TRP A 70 -3.60 -1.36 -19.71
N GLY A 71 -3.42 -0.28 -18.96
CA GLY A 71 -2.73 0.94 -19.39
C GLY A 71 -3.53 1.77 -20.39
N LEU A 72 -2.81 2.61 -21.15
CA LEU A 72 -3.40 3.63 -22.04
C LEU A 72 -3.74 3.15 -23.46
N GLY A 73 -3.78 1.82 -23.66
CA GLY A 73 -4.09 1.24 -24.97
C GLY A 73 -5.49 1.58 -25.47
N GLU A 74 -5.69 1.42 -26.78
CA GLU A 74 -7.02 1.50 -27.36
C GLU A 74 -7.99 0.50 -26.71
N THR A 75 -9.22 0.96 -26.50
CA THR A 75 -10.24 0.19 -25.81
C THR A 75 -11.61 0.49 -26.40
N PRO A 76 -12.47 -0.53 -26.55
CA PRO A 76 -13.86 -0.33 -26.94
C PRO A 76 -14.73 0.08 -25.75
N THR A 77 -14.18 0.15 -24.53
CA THR A 77 -14.97 0.49 -23.33
C THR A 77 -15.22 1.99 -23.29
N CYS A 78 -16.48 2.41 -23.38
CA CYS A 78 -16.92 3.81 -23.27
C CYS A 78 -18.39 3.91 -22.88
N ASN A 79 -18.85 5.10 -22.48
CA ASN A 79 -20.26 5.45 -22.27
C ASN A 79 -21.03 4.51 -21.34
N ASN A 80 -20.36 3.84 -20.39
CA ASN A 80 -21.05 2.96 -19.45
C ASN A 80 -21.58 3.79 -18.26
N ILE A 81 -22.78 3.47 -17.78
CA ILE A 81 -23.38 4.13 -16.62
C ILE A 81 -23.42 3.11 -15.48
N ILE A 82 -22.73 3.42 -14.38
CA ILE A 82 -22.76 2.64 -13.13
C ILE A 82 -23.42 3.52 -12.07
N ALA A 83 -24.73 3.37 -11.89
CA ALA A 83 -25.53 4.34 -11.14
C ALA A 83 -26.39 3.75 -10.03
N TYR A 84 -26.52 4.41 -8.89
CA TYR A 84 -27.49 4.03 -7.84
C TYR A 84 -27.38 2.56 -7.39
N ASN A 85 -26.19 1.98 -7.36
CA ASN A 85 -25.98 0.64 -6.81
C ASN A 85 -25.65 0.73 -5.32
N HIS A 86 -26.17 -0.21 -4.53
CA HIS A 86 -25.78 -0.39 -3.13
C HIS A 86 -24.81 -1.57 -3.06
N ILE A 87 -23.54 -1.27 -2.75
CA ILE A 87 -22.44 -2.24 -2.80
C ILE A 87 -21.80 -2.32 -1.42
N TYR A 88 -21.92 -3.48 -0.77
CA TYR A 88 -21.43 -3.60 0.60
C TYR A 88 -20.97 -5.00 1.00
N ASP A 89 -20.20 -5.11 2.09
CA ASP A 89 -19.69 -6.40 2.59
C ASP A 89 -18.95 -7.20 1.50
N CYS A 90 -18.02 -6.51 0.81
CA CYS A 90 -17.21 -7.05 -0.27
C CYS A 90 -15.77 -7.30 0.20
N LEU A 91 -15.06 -8.20 -0.49
CA LEU A 91 -13.71 -8.73 -0.18
C LEU A 91 -13.66 -9.53 1.14
N GLN A 92 -14.14 -8.95 2.24
CA GLN A 92 -14.30 -9.56 3.57
C GLN A 92 -13.03 -10.18 4.15
N ASP A 93 -11.87 -9.58 3.86
CA ASP A 93 -10.54 -10.09 4.19
C ASP A 93 -10.22 -11.49 3.63
N VAL A 94 -11.04 -11.99 2.70
CA VAL A 94 -10.77 -13.26 1.98
C VAL A 94 -9.83 -12.99 0.80
N LEU A 95 -10.05 -11.90 0.07
CA LEU A 95 -9.15 -11.41 -0.97
C LEU A 95 -8.81 -9.94 -0.76
N THR A 96 -7.84 -9.47 -1.52
CA THR A 96 -7.32 -8.11 -1.55
C THR A 96 -7.16 -7.64 -3.00
N ASP A 97 -6.72 -6.41 -3.20
CA ASP A 97 -6.59 -5.78 -4.52
C ASP A 97 -7.90 -5.80 -5.31
N GLY A 98 -8.96 -5.34 -4.64
CA GLY A 98 -10.31 -5.26 -5.18
C GLY A 98 -11.05 -4.04 -4.63
N ALA A 99 -12.28 -3.84 -5.10
CA ALA A 99 -13.07 -2.66 -4.74
C ALA A 99 -14.58 -2.88 -4.72
N GLY A 100 -15.32 -1.90 -4.19
CA GLY A 100 -16.75 -1.79 -4.46
C GLY A 100 -16.99 -1.61 -5.96
N ILE A 101 -16.34 -0.61 -6.56
CA ILE A 101 -16.28 -0.41 -8.02
C ILE A 101 -14.83 -0.31 -8.45
N TYR A 102 -14.44 -1.14 -9.41
CA TYR A 102 -13.11 -1.19 -10.00
C TYR A 102 -13.18 -0.89 -11.49
N THR A 103 -12.39 0.06 -11.99
CA THR A 103 -12.27 0.35 -13.42
C THR A 103 -10.87 0.09 -13.94
N LEU A 104 -10.76 -0.18 -15.24
CA LEU A 104 -9.51 -0.55 -15.88
C LEU A 104 -9.41 -0.02 -17.31
N GLY A 105 -8.39 0.78 -17.58
CA GLY A 105 -8.13 1.39 -18.88
C GLY A 105 -9.05 2.56 -19.22
N ARG A 106 -8.85 3.17 -20.39
CA ARG A 106 -9.62 4.34 -20.83
C ARG A 106 -11.12 4.02 -20.89
N SER A 107 -11.96 4.97 -20.45
CA SER A 107 -13.41 4.78 -20.46
C SER A 107 -14.15 6.10 -20.75
N PRO A 108 -13.95 6.71 -21.93
CA PRO A 108 -14.55 8.00 -22.25
C PRO A 108 -16.08 7.95 -22.15
N GLY A 109 -16.65 8.97 -21.51
CA GLY A 109 -18.09 9.10 -21.31
C GLY A 109 -18.67 8.16 -20.24
N THR A 110 -17.86 7.32 -19.60
CA THR A 110 -18.33 6.48 -18.49
C THR A 110 -18.59 7.31 -17.24
N VAL A 111 -19.70 7.02 -16.57
CA VAL A 111 -20.15 7.74 -15.37
C VAL A 111 -20.41 6.76 -14.22
N ILE A 112 -19.82 7.04 -13.06
CA ILE A 112 -20.03 6.35 -11.79
C ILE A 112 -20.78 7.32 -10.87
N ARG A 113 -22.09 7.11 -10.66
CA ARG A 113 -22.90 8.09 -9.92
C ARG A 113 -23.93 7.56 -8.95
N GLY A 114 -24.20 8.30 -7.87
CA GLY A 114 -25.33 7.95 -6.99
C GLY A 114 -25.14 6.64 -6.22
N ASN A 115 -23.95 6.01 -6.26
CA ASN A 115 -23.74 4.71 -5.62
C ASN A 115 -23.51 4.88 -4.12
N HIS A 116 -23.95 3.91 -3.34
CA HIS A 116 -23.71 3.81 -1.91
C HIS A 116 -22.80 2.59 -1.67
N ILE A 117 -21.55 2.86 -1.28
CA ILE A 117 -20.48 1.86 -1.19
C ILE A 117 -19.94 1.85 0.24
N HIS A 118 -20.03 0.72 0.93
CA HIS A 118 -19.51 0.63 2.29
C HIS A 118 -19.14 -0.79 2.73
N ASP A 119 -18.40 -0.94 3.83
CA ASP A 119 -17.95 -2.25 4.34
C ASP A 119 -17.13 -3.04 3.29
N ILE A 120 -16.18 -2.38 2.65
CA ILE A 120 -15.27 -3.01 1.68
C ILE A 120 -13.96 -3.31 2.42
N THR A 121 -13.76 -4.58 2.78
CA THR A 121 -12.74 -4.98 3.76
C THR A 121 -11.71 -5.96 3.21
N GLY A 122 -10.43 -5.66 3.36
CA GLY A 122 -9.33 -6.52 2.89
C GLY A 122 -7.94 -5.93 3.07
N ILE A 123 -6.96 -6.79 3.35
CA ILE A 123 -5.56 -6.42 3.63
C ILE A 123 -4.63 -7.04 2.59
N PRO A 124 -3.62 -6.32 2.09
CA PRO A 124 -3.28 -4.92 2.42
C PRO A 124 -4.09 -3.89 1.65
N TRP A 125 -5.01 -4.32 0.79
CA TRP A 125 -5.67 -3.46 -0.19
C TRP A 125 -7.16 -3.76 -0.34
N ALA A 126 -8.01 -2.80 0.02
CA ALA A 126 -9.44 -2.79 -0.29
C ALA A 126 -9.91 -1.36 -0.49
N VAL A 127 -10.62 -1.12 -1.59
CA VAL A 127 -10.89 0.25 -2.07
C VAL A 127 -12.40 0.48 -2.27
N GLY A 128 -12.88 1.70 -2.04
CA GLY A 128 -14.24 2.09 -2.37
C GLY A 128 -14.46 2.13 -3.89
N ILE A 129 -13.88 3.14 -4.53
CA ILE A 129 -13.82 3.27 -6.00
C ILE A 129 -12.36 3.27 -6.44
N TYR A 130 -12.01 2.31 -7.28
CA TYR A 130 -10.65 2.01 -7.70
C TYR A 130 -10.51 2.25 -9.20
N LEU A 131 -9.96 3.40 -9.57
CA LEU A 131 -9.60 3.71 -10.95
C LEU A 131 -8.20 3.15 -11.24
N ASP A 132 -8.14 1.92 -11.75
CA ASP A 132 -6.88 1.22 -11.95
C ASP A 132 -6.31 1.34 -13.38
N GLN A 133 -4.99 1.18 -13.48
CA GLN A 133 -4.26 0.76 -14.69
C GLN A 133 -4.75 1.42 -15.98
N GLY A 134 -4.50 2.73 -16.11
CA GLY A 134 -4.87 3.54 -17.28
C GLY A 134 -6.31 4.08 -17.29
N SER A 135 -7.08 3.89 -16.21
CA SER A 135 -8.40 4.48 -16.03
C SER A 135 -8.40 5.97 -16.35
N SER A 136 -9.22 6.38 -17.34
CA SER A 136 -9.21 7.74 -17.89
C SER A 136 -10.60 8.16 -18.34
N PHE A 137 -10.84 9.47 -18.36
CA PHE A 137 -12.06 10.10 -18.90
C PHE A 137 -13.36 9.63 -18.21
N THR A 138 -13.27 9.24 -16.94
CA THR A 138 -14.41 8.79 -16.12
C THR A 138 -14.89 9.93 -15.21
N LEU A 139 -16.21 10.09 -15.12
CA LEU A 139 -16.86 10.99 -14.16
C LEU A 139 -17.38 10.19 -12.95
N THR A 140 -16.89 10.52 -11.76
CA THR A 140 -17.33 9.98 -10.47
C THR A 140 -18.09 11.06 -9.71
N GLU A 141 -19.41 10.96 -9.58
CA GLU A 141 -20.20 12.00 -8.92
C GLU A 141 -21.32 11.50 -8.01
N ASN A 142 -21.64 12.24 -6.94
CA ASN A 142 -22.78 11.93 -6.08
C ASN A 142 -22.70 10.53 -5.46
N ASN A 143 -21.51 10.01 -5.14
CA ASN A 143 -21.35 8.72 -4.48
C ASN A 143 -21.12 8.91 -2.98
N LEU A 144 -21.70 8.03 -2.16
CA LEU A 144 -21.39 7.91 -0.73
C LEU A 144 -20.48 6.70 -0.53
N VAL A 145 -19.26 6.92 -0.03
CA VAL A 145 -18.24 5.89 0.12
C VAL A 145 -17.59 5.97 1.51
N TYR A 146 -17.80 4.96 2.36
CA TYR A 146 -17.27 4.95 3.74
C TYR A 146 -17.02 3.53 4.24
N ASN A 147 -16.35 3.40 5.39
CA ASN A 147 -16.08 2.11 6.01
C ASN A 147 -15.32 1.15 5.07
N ILE A 148 -14.22 1.66 4.53
CA ILE A 148 -13.32 0.98 3.59
C ILE A 148 -12.01 0.67 4.31
N THR A 149 -11.38 -0.50 4.10
CA THR A 149 -10.10 -0.78 4.80
C THR A 149 -9.05 0.27 4.49
N THR A 150 -8.75 0.55 3.22
CA THR A 150 -7.67 1.49 2.87
C THR A 150 -8.15 2.76 2.18
N HIS A 151 -8.42 2.73 0.87
CA HIS A 151 -8.64 3.96 0.09
C HIS A 151 -10.12 4.10 -0.28
N VAL A 152 -10.75 5.23 0.02
CA VAL A 152 -12.11 5.51 -0.47
C VAL A 152 -12.11 5.79 -1.96
N TYR A 153 -11.03 6.39 -2.47
CA TYR A 153 -10.83 6.70 -3.88
C TYR A 153 -9.37 6.48 -4.27
N ASN A 154 -9.13 5.53 -5.18
CA ASN A 154 -7.78 5.21 -5.65
C ASN A 154 -7.62 5.54 -7.12
N LEU A 155 -6.52 6.22 -7.45
CA LEU A 155 -6.08 6.51 -8.79
C LEU A 155 -4.77 5.75 -9.01
N ASN A 156 -4.83 4.54 -9.56
CA ASN A 156 -3.64 3.68 -9.64
C ASN A 156 -3.00 3.69 -11.03
N SER A 157 -1.83 3.05 -11.09
CA SER A 157 -0.78 3.01 -12.12
C SER A 157 -1.12 3.17 -13.61
N ASP A 158 -0.06 3.43 -14.41
CA ASP A 158 -0.04 3.52 -15.87
C ASP A 158 -0.76 4.73 -16.51
N GLY A 159 -0.64 5.90 -15.87
CA GLY A 159 -0.79 7.19 -16.54
C GLY A 159 -2.22 7.56 -16.93
N GLY A 160 -3.22 7.06 -16.19
CA GLY A 160 -4.61 7.51 -16.32
C GLY A 160 -4.76 9.03 -16.28
N MET A 161 -5.77 9.58 -16.95
CA MET A 161 -5.91 11.03 -17.13
C MET A 161 -7.37 11.48 -17.17
N GLN A 162 -7.59 12.77 -16.88
CA GLN A 162 -8.88 13.45 -17.06
C GLN A 162 -10.06 12.73 -16.40
N ASN A 163 -9.85 12.15 -15.23
CA ASN A 163 -10.96 11.67 -14.41
C ASN A 163 -11.38 12.77 -13.45
N ILE A 164 -12.69 12.89 -13.25
CA ILE A 164 -13.30 13.91 -12.41
C ILE A 164 -14.00 13.20 -11.25
N ALA A 165 -13.67 13.55 -10.02
CA ALA A 165 -14.40 13.18 -8.83
C ALA A 165 -15.06 14.44 -8.25
N ARG A 166 -16.39 14.54 -8.33
CA ARG A 166 -17.11 15.69 -7.81
C ARG A 166 -18.34 15.37 -7.00
N ASN A 167 -18.66 16.22 -6.02
CA ASN A 167 -19.91 16.11 -5.27
C ASN A 167 -20.10 14.74 -4.59
N ASN A 168 -19.01 14.09 -4.18
CA ASN A 168 -19.03 12.83 -3.45
C ASN A 168 -18.89 13.08 -1.94
N VAL A 169 -19.32 12.09 -1.15
CA VAL A 169 -19.03 12.01 0.29
C VAL A 169 -18.07 10.83 0.51
N PHE A 170 -16.86 11.13 0.99
CA PHE A 170 -15.78 10.17 1.17
C PHE A 170 -15.37 10.05 2.64
N GLY A 171 -15.28 8.81 3.14
CA GLY A 171 -14.74 8.44 4.46
C GLY A 171 -15.81 8.17 5.52
N PRO A 172 -15.43 7.66 6.72
CA PRO A 172 -14.07 7.34 7.15
C PRO A 172 -13.55 5.99 6.61
N ILE A 173 -12.25 5.73 6.80
CA ILE A 173 -11.57 4.46 6.50
C ILE A 173 -11.27 3.68 7.79
N LEU A 174 -10.98 2.39 7.68
CA LEU A 174 -10.76 1.52 8.85
C LEU A 174 -9.30 1.43 9.28
N ASP A 175 -8.36 1.33 8.33
CA ASP A 175 -6.92 1.20 8.63
C ASP A 175 -6.34 2.56 9.04
N PRO A 176 -5.85 2.73 10.29
CA PRO A 176 -5.24 3.97 10.76
C PRO A 176 -3.97 4.36 10.01
N GLU A 177 -3.30 3.43 9.34
CA GLU A 177 -2.04 3.67 8.63
C GLU A 177 -2.25 3.90 7.14
N ALA A 178 -3.45 3.62 6.62
CA ALA A 178 -3.76 3.83 5.22
C ALA A 178 -4.14 5.30 4.94
N PRO A 179 -3.87 5.80 3.74
CA PRO A 179 -4.38 7.09 3.31
C PRO A 179 -5.77 6.99 2.66
N MET A 180 -6.57 8.06 2.74
CA MET A 180 -7.88 8.10 2.07
C MET A 180 -7.76 8.06 0.53
N PHE A 181 -6.77 8.77 -0.02
CA PHE A 181 -6.52 8.92 -1.45
C PHE A 181 -5.13 8.42 -1.84
N ARG A 182 -5.05 7.78 -3.01
CA ARG A 182 -3.77 7.38 -3.63
C ARG A 182 -3.57 8.03 -4.99
N LYS A 183 -2.32 8.44 -5.22
CA LYS A 183 -1.87 9.17 -6.39
C LYS A 183 -1.72 8.26 -7.60
N PRO A 184 -1.95 8.77 -8.82
CA PRO A 184 -1.57 8.08 -10.06
C PRO A 184 -0.06 7.80 -10.10
N LEU A 185 0.30 6.53 -10.25
CA LEU A 185 1.68 6.15 -10.54
C LEU A 185 1.93 6.24 -12.05
N PHE A 186 2.75 7.22 -12.48
CA PHE A 186 3.16 7.35 -13.87
C PHE A 186 4.37 6.44 -14.13
N SER A 187 4.18 5.32 -14.82
CA SER A 187 5.30 4.50 -15.29
C SER A 187 6.03 5.21 -16.45
N ARG A 188 7.35 5.36 -16.31
CA ARG A 188 8.31 5.65 -17.40
C ARG A 188 7.99 6.83 -18.32
N GLY A 189 7.95 8.06 -17.80
CA GLY A 189 8.01 9.29 -18.63
C GLY A 189 6.84 9.47 -19.63
N LYS A 190 5.78 8.69 -19.52
CA LYS A 190 4.58 8.76 -20.36
C LYS A 190 3.53 9.63 -19.66
N ARG A 191 3.76 10.94 -19.65
CA ARG A 191 2.69 11.91 -19.37
C ARG A 191 2.14 12.36 -20.72
N GLU A 192 1.01 11.81 -21.14
CA GLU A 192 0.45 12.15 -22.46
C GLU A 192 -0.25 13.52 -22.49
N THR A 193 -0.62 14.09 -21.33
CA THR A 193 -1.27 15.42 -21.27
C THR A 193 -0.91 16.22 -20.00
N GLU A 194 -1.15 17.54 -20.04
CA GLU A 194 -1.01 18.47 -18.90
C GLU A 194 -2.21 18.44 -17.92
N LEU A 195 -3.27 17.67 -18.22
CA LEU A 195 -4.52 17.65 -17.45
C LEU A 195 -4.65 16.31 -16.70
N GLY A 196 -4.29 16.35 -15.41
CA GLY A 196 -4.39 15.23 -14.48
C GLY A 196 -5.83 14.92 -14.06
N PHE A 197 -6.00 14.59 -12.78
CA PHE A 197 -7.28 14.32 -12.14
C PHE A 197 -7.91 15.60 -11.59
N ASP A 198 -9.22 15.60 -11.41
CA ASP A 198 -9.93 16.74 -10.82
C ASP A 198 -10.82 16.27 -9.67
N VAL A 199 -10.52 16.72 -8.45
CA VAL A 199 -11.24 16.36 -7.22
C VAL A 199 -11.82 17.65 -6.64
N GLN A 200 -13.09 17.91 -6.91
CA GLN A 200 -13.75 19.15 -6.51
C GLN A 200 -15.13 18.97 -5.92
N HIS A 201 -15.57 19.91 -5.09
CA HIS A 201 -16.94 19.89 -4.54
C HIS A 201 -17.21 18.65 -3.69
N ASN A 202 -16.20 17.96 -3.13
CA ASN A 202 -16.43 16.76 -2.32
C ASN A 202 -16.44 17.09 -0.83
N ILE A 203 -17.17 16.29 -0.04
CA ILE A 203 -17.03 16.25 1.42
C ILE A 203 -16.10 15.08 1.77
N ILE A 204 -15.03 15.38 2.48
CA ILE A 204 -14.00 14.42 2.89
C ILE A 204 -13.97 14.40 4.42
N TYR A 205 -14.37 13.27 5.00
CA TYR A 205 -14.70 13.12 6.42
C TYR A 205 -14.00 11.90 7.01
N TRP A 206 -13.07 12.11 7.96
CA TRP A 206 -12.25 11.03 8.53
C TRP A 206 -11.77 11.33 9.96
N ASP A 207 -11.20 10.34 10.65
CA ASP A 207 -10.67 10.47 12.01
C ASP A 207 -9.17 10.21 12.11
N LYS A 208 -8.70 9.25 11.33
CA LYS A 208 -7.35 8.67 11.41
C LYS A 208 -6.76 8.46 10.02
N GLY A 209 -5.47 8.20 9.98
CA GLY A 209 -4.72 8.06 8.74
C GLY A 209 -4.45 9.39 8.05
N ALA A 210 -3.54 9.33 7.08
CA ALA A 210 -3.21 10.47 6.24
C ALA A 210 -4.33 10.72 5.22
N LEU A 211 -4.45 11.95 4.72
CA LEU A 211 -5.33 12.21 3.58
C LEU A 211 -4.76 11.60 2.29
N THR A 212 -3.44 11.73 2.09
CA THR A 212 -2.70 11.23 0.91
C THR A 212 -1.45 10.43 1.31
N HIS A 213 -1.11 9.42 0.51
CA HIS A 213 0.07 8.55 0.73
C HIS A 213 1.42 9.23 0.51
N GLU A 214 1.48 10.22 -0.38
CA GLU A 214 2.71 10.81 -0.92
C GLU A 214 2.51 12.29 -1.25
N ASN A 215 3.55 12.98 -1.72
CA ASN A 215 3.44 14.35 -2.21
C ASN A 215 2.73 14.40 -3.58
N TRP A 216 1.62 15.16 -3.64
CA TRP A 216 0.90 15.45 -4.87
C TRP A 216 1.25 16.84 -5.37
N GLU A 217 1.36 16.97 -6.68
CA GLU A 217 1.48 18.27 -7.33
C GLU A 217 0.16 18.62 -8.02
N ARG A 218 -0.11 19.91 -8.22
CA ARG A 218 -1.30 20.37 -8.96
C ARG A 218 -1.40 19.78 -10.37
N SER A 219 -0.25 19.46 -10.98
CA SER A 219 -0.21 18.79 -12.28
C SER A 219 -0.72 17.34 -12.24
N ASP A 220 -0.62 16.67 -11.09
CA ASP A 220 -1.07 15.28 -10.92
C ASP A 220 -2.58 15.22 -10.72
N CYS A 221 -3.08 16.11 -9.88
CA CYS A 221 -4.48 16.25 -9.56
C CYS A 221 -4.76 17.66 -9.07
N ILE A 222 -5.87 18.23 -9.50
CA ILE A 222 -6.40 19.47 -8.94
C ILE A 222 -7.30 19.10 -7.78
N PHE A 223 -7.06 19.70 -6.62
CA PHE A 223 -8.01 19.71 -5.52
C PHE A 223 -8.48 21.15 -5.34
N ASP A 224 -9.80 21.39 -5.38
CA ASP A 224 -10.37 22.69 -5.05
C ASP A 224 -11.84 22.57 -4.64
N TYR A 225 -12.39 23.58 -3.97
CA TYR A 225 -13.79 23.55 -3.51
C TYR A 225 -14.17 22.27 -2.75
N ASN A 226 -13.28 21.72 -1.93
CA ASN A 226 -13.59 20.55 -1.09
C ASN A 226 -13.83 20.97 0.36
N LEU A 227 -14.63 20.19 1.08
CA LEU A 227 -14.91 20.37 2.50
C LEU A 227 -14.19 19.26 3.26
N TYR A 228 -13.17 19.63 4.02
CA TYR A 228 -12.36 18.70 4.80
C TYR A 228 -12.77 18.74 6.28
N TRP A 229 -12.95 17.56 6.88
CA TRP A 229 -13.17 17.47 8.31
C TRP A 229 -12.53 16.21 8.89
N ASN A 230 -11.45 16.42 9.65
CA ASN A 230 -10.91 15.37 10.50
C ASN A 230 -11.58 15.44 11.89
N PHE A 231 -12.56 14.57 12.16
CA PHE A 231 -13.28 14.54 13.44
C PHE A 231 -12.50 13.85 14.57
N GLY A 232 -11.35 13.26 14.27
CA GLY A 232 -10.38 12.77 15.26
C GLY A 232 -9.58 13.89 15.93
N GLY A 233 -9.72 15.13 15.45
CA GLY A 233 -9.04 16.31 15.99
C GLY A 233 -7.62 16.52 15.46
N ASN A 234 -7.17 15.69 14.51
CA ASN A 234 -5.87 15.84 13.86
C ASN A 234 -5.92 16.97 12.82
N PRO A 235 -4.81 17.71 12.63
CA PRO A 235 -4.75 18.71 11.56
C PRO A 235 -4.90 18.05 10.18
N VAL A 236 -5.52 18.78 9.25
CA VAL A 236 -5.58 18.35 7.84
C VAL A 236 -4.20 18.54 7.22
N VAL A 237 -3.57 17.42 6.85
CA VAL A 237 -2.24 17.38 6.23
C VAL A 237 -2.29 16.56 4.94
N PHE A 238 -1.61 17.06 3.91
CA PHE A 238 -1.45 16.36 2.63
C PHE A 238 -0.05 15.74 2.60
N HIS A 239 0.02 14.48 3.03
CA HIS A 239 1.27 13.77 3.28
C HIS A 239 2.16 14.53 4.29
N GLU A 240 3.22 15.17 3.84
CA GLU A 240 4.16 15.92 4.68
C GLU A 240 3.88 17.42 4.73
N ARG A 241 2.91 17.93 3.95
CA ARG A 241 2.58 19.36 3.88
C ARG A 241 1.46 19.73 4.85
N SER A 242 1.64 20.82 5.58
CA SER A 242 0.53 21.48 6.30
C SER A 242 -0.53 21.98 5.33
N TRP A 243 -1.70 22.35 5.85
CA TRP A 243 -2.76 22.98 5.07
C TRP A 243 -2.28 24.24 4.32
N GLU A 244 -1.52 25.12 4.98
CA GLU A 244 -1.00 26.36 4.40
C GLU A 244 0.05 26.09 3.33
N GLU A 245 0.94 25.12 3.56
CA GLU A 245 1.94 24.69 2.59
C GLU A 245 1.28 24.07 1.35
N TRP A 246 0.22 23.29 1.56
CA TRP A 246 -0.60 22.74 0.48
C TRP A 246 -1.26 23.85 -0.34
N GLN A 247 -1.91 24.81 0.30
CA GLN A 247 -2.52 25.96 -0.38
C GLN A 247 -1.49 26.82 -1.13
N ALA A 248 -0.27 26.95 -0.61
CA ALA A 248 0.81 27.67 -1.27
C ALA A 248 1.26 27.02 -2.60
N THR A 249 0.96 25.73 -2.83
CA THR A 249 1.16 25.08 -4.14
C THR A 249 0.08 25.44 -5.17
N GLY A 250 -0.89 26.28 -4.77
CA GLY A 250 -2.03 26.68 -5.56
C GLY A 250 -3.21 25.70 -5.46
N GLN A 251 -3.16 24.68 -4.62
CA GLN A 251 -4.27 23.75 -4.40
C GLN A 251 -5.29 24.32 -3.41
N ASP A 252 -6.53 23.81 -3.45
CA ASP A 252 -7.54 24.01 -2.41
C ASP A 252 -7.74 25.48 -2.01
N ALA A 253 -7.65 26.39 -2.98
CA ALA A 253 -7.75 27.84 -2.75
C ALA A 253 -9.14 28.26 -2.28
N HIS A 254 -10.18 27.51 -2.64
CA HIS A 254 -11.58 27.76 -2.29
C HIS A 254 -12.15 26.68 -1.37
N SER A 255 -11.33 25.70 -1.00
CA SER A 255 -11.71 24.65 -0.07
C SER A 255 -11.73 25.15 1.37
N ILE A 256 -12.46 24.44 2.22
CA ILE A 256 -12.65 24.83 3.61
C ILE A 256 -12.46 23.63 4.55
N ILE A 257 -11.94 23.91 5.74
CA ILE A 257 -11.91 22.97 6.86
C ILE A 257 -13.03 23.35 7.81
N ALA A 258 -14.08 22.52 7.91
CA ALA A 258 -15.20 22.75 8.81
C ALA A 258 -16.03 21.46 9.00
N ASP A 259 -16.74 21.35 10.12
CA ASP A 259 -17.67 20.24 10.34
C ASP A 259 -18.79 20.27 9.29
N PRO A 260 -19.01 19.20 8.50
CA PRO A 260 -20.09 19.13 7.52
C PRO A 260 -21.49 19.15 8.14
N LEU A 261 -21.61 18.96 9.45
CA LEU A 261 -22.89 18.89 10.17
C LEU A 261 -23.76 17.71 9.68
N PHE A 262 -23.17 16.52 9.56
CA PHE A 262 -23.93 15.31 9.27
C PHE A 262 -24.98 15.02 10.36
N VAL A 263 -26.06 14.34 10.00
CA VAL A 263 -27.14 13.97 10.92
C VAL A 263 -26.65 12.98 11.96
N ASP A 264 -26.19 11.80 11.52
CA ASP A 264 -25.64 10.74 12.36
C ASP A 264 -24.71 9.82 11.56
N PRO A 265 -23.47 10.25 11.27
CA PRO A 265 -22.54 9.48 10.43
C PRO A 265 -22.13 8.15 11.08
N ALA A 266 -22.18 8.03 12.41
CA ALA A 266 -21.90 6.79 13.12
C ALA A 266 -22.95 5.69 12.83
N ALA A 267 -24.19 6.09 12.55
CA ALA A 267 -25.26 5.21 12.08
C ALA A 267 -25.34 5.09 10.55
N GLY A 268 -24.41 5.70 9.80
CA GLY A 268 -24.43 5.74 8.33
C GLY A 268 -25.34 6.83 7.74
N ASP A 269 -25.79 7.79 8.55
CA ASP A 269 -26.63 8.92 8.10
C ASP A 269 -25.79 10.18 7.83
N TYR A 270 -25.30 10.27 6.60
CA TYR A 270 -24.55 11.37 6.01
C TYR A 270 -25.43 12.48 5.40
N ARG A 271 -26.72 12.57 5.73
CA ARG A 271 -27.51 13.75 5.38
C ARG A 271 -26.97 14.98 6.11
N LEU A 272 -27.04 16.14 5.47
CA LEU A 272 -26.55 17.40 6.03
C LEU A 272 -27.66 18.11 6.82
N LYS A 273 -27.30 18.64 7.98
CA LYS A 273 -28.17 19.54 8.75
C LYS A 273 -28.23 20.92 8.08
N GLU A 274 -29.30 21.66 8.39
CA GLU A 274 -29.43 23.06 8.01
C GLU A 274 -28.21 23.86 8.52
N GLY A 275 -27.70 24.77 7.68
CA GLY A 275 -26.51 25.57 7.99
C GLY A 275 -25.17 24.88 7.72
N SER A 276 -25.18 23.67 7.15
CA SER A 276 -23.94 22.98 6.73
C SER A 276 -23.05 23.89 5.87
N PRO A 277 -21.73 23.92 6.12
CA PRO A 277 -20.80 24.70 5.31
C PRO A 277 -20.61 24.13 3.89
N ALA A 278 -21.11 22.92 3.61
CA ALA A 278 -21.00 22.27 2.30
C ALA A 278 -21.56 23.14 1.16
N ALA A 279 -22.61 23.93 1.40
CA ALA A 279 -23.13 24.85 0.39
C ALA A 279 -22.10 25.91 -0.07
N LYS A 280 -21.13 26.28 0.78
CA LYS A 280 -20.11 27.29 0.46
C LYS A 280 -19.09 26.81 -0.57
N ILE A 281 -18.87 25.50 -0.61
CA ILE A 281 -18.03 24.89 -1.63
C ILE A 281 -18.84 24.51 -2.88
N GLY A 282 -20.15 24.77 -2.94
CA GLY A 282 -20.99 24.36 -4.05
C GLY A 282 -21.38 22.88 -4.05
N PHE A 283 -21.26 22.18 -2.90
CA PHE A 283 -21.77 20.82 -2.77
C PHE A 283 -23.30 20.83 -2.84
N GLU A 284 -23.85 19.98 -3.70
CA GLU A 284 -25.28 19.74 -3.87
C GLU A 284 -25.67 18.45 -3.14
N PRO A 285 -26.47 18.52 -2.05
CA PRO A 285 -26.90 17.32 -1.34
C PRO A 285 -27.67 16.36 -2.27
N PHE A 286 -27.32 15.07 -2.21
CA PHE A 286 -27.98 14.01 -2.97
C PHE A 286 -28.52 12.93 -2.03
N ASP A 287 -29.60 12.27 -2.45
CA ASP A 287 -30.25 11.20 -1.69
C ASP A 287 -29.61 9.85 -2.03
N TYR A 288 -28.60 9.45 -1.26
CA TYR A 288 -27.95 8.15 -1.41
C TYR A 288 -28.85 6.98 -0.99
N SER A 289 -30.01 7.20 -0.34
CA SER A 289 -30.97 6.13 -0.04
C SER A 289 -31.71 5.61 -1.28
N GLN A 290 -31.55 6.29 -2.43
CA GLN A 290 -32.00 5.80 -3.73
C GLN A 290 -31.10 4.71 -4.31
N ALA A 291 -29.90 4.52 -3.75
CA ALA A 291 -29.02 3.44 -4.15
C ALA A 291 -29.57 2.09 -3.71
N GLY A 292 -29.32 1.07 -4.53
CA GLY A 292 -29.79 -0.28 -4.29
C GLY A 292 -31.07 -0.60 -5.05
N ARG A 293 -31.63 -1.76 -4.74
CA ARG A 293 -32.79 -2.28 -5.46
C ARG A 293 -34.05 -1.49 -5.19
N ILE A 294 -34.84 -1.34 -6.23
CA ILE A 294 -36.18 -0.75 -6.15
C ILE A 294 -37.15 -1.79 -5.57
N THR A 295 -36.95 -3.07 -5.91
CA THR A 295 -37.76 -4.17 -5.39
C THR A 295 -37.24 -4.66 -4.05
N GLN A 296 -38.03 -4.42 -3.00
CA GLN A 296 -37.74 -4.94 -1.65
C GLN A 296 -38.03 -6.44 -1.58
N THR A 297 -36.96 -7.24 -1.51
CA THR A 297 -37.04 -8.66 -1.17
C THR A 297 -35.98 -8.96 -0.14
N VAL A 298 -36.34 -9.70 0.90
CA VAL A 298 -35.39 -10.13 1.94
C VAL A 298 -34.54 -11.26 1.36
N PRO A 299 -33.21 -11.08 1.23
CA PRO A 299 -32.34 -12.15 0.76
C PRO A 299 -32.35 -13.34 1.71
N GLN A 300 -32.19 -14.55 1.16
CA GLN A 300 -31.90 -15.71 1.99
C GLN A 300 -30.46 -15.66 2.46
N THR A 301 -30.20 -15.97 3.74
CA THR A 301 -28.84 -16.08 4.27
C THR A 301 -28.19 -17.38 3.78
N VAL A 302 -27.00 -17.30 3.19
CA VAL A 302 -26.19 -18.46 2.82
C VAL A 302 -24.99 -18.57 3.77
N PRO A 303 -24.62 -19.78 4.24
CA PRO A 303 -23.42 -19.95 5.05
C PRO A 303 -22.15 -19.44 4.35
N ARG A 304 -21.26 -18.83 5.12
CA ARG A 304 -19.93 -18.41 4.63
C ARG A 304 -19.08 -19.65 4.31
N ALA A 305 -18.30 -19.58 3.22
CA ALA A 305 -17.32 -20.62 2.89
C ALA A 305 -15.98 -20.42 3.62
N TYR A 306 -15.65 -19.17 3.96
CA TYR A 306 -14.48 -18.78 4.72
C TYR A 306 -14.90 -18.05 6.01
N PRO A 307 -14.06 -18.05 7.07
CA PRO A 307 -14.33 -17.28 8.28
C PRO A 307 -14.68 -15.81 8.00
N ALA A 308 -15.33 -15.17 8.97
CA ALA A 308 -15.49 -13.72 8.93
C ALA A 308 -14.13 -13.05 8.91
N GLY A 309 -13.93 -12.14 7.95
CA GLY A 309 -12.83 -11.20 7.99
C GLY A 309 -12.86 -10.37 9.29
N LEU A 310 -11.70 -9.92 9.72
CA LEU A 310 -11.61 -9.06 10.91
C LEU A 310 -12.07 -7.66 10.50
N ARG A 311 -13.31 -7.30 10.82
CA ARG A 311 -13.89 -5.95 10.56
C ARG A 311 -13.05 -4.78 11.10
N ASN A 312 -12.12 -5.05 12.01
CA ASN A 312 -11.02 -4.16 12.40
C ASN A 312 -9.78 -5.04 12.55
N PRO A 313 -8.96 -5.20 11.49
CA PRO A 313 -7.78 -6.01 11.64
C PRO A 313 -6.86 -5.33 12.64
N PRO A 314 -6.29 -6.06 13.62
CA PRO A 314 -5.25 -5.50 14.47
C PRO A 314 -4.15 -4.98 13.55
N GLN A 315 -3.57 -3.82 13.88
CA GLN A 315 -2.37 -3.35 13.19
C GLN A 315 -1.38 -4.52 13.14
N ARG A 316 -1.06 -5.00 11.93
CA ARG A 316 -0.08 -6.08 11.83
C ARG A 316 1.24 -5.50 12.31
N LYS A 317 1.69 -6.02 13.44
CA LYS A 317 3.10 -5.93 13.83
C LYS A 317 3.91 -6.43 12.67
N LEU A 318 4.95 -5.69 12.30
CA LEU A 318 5.83 -6.13 11.23
C LEU A 318 6.55 -7.40 11.70
N GLU A 319 6.32 -8.49 10.97
CA GLU A 319 6.89 -9.81 11.26
C GLU A 319 7.39 -10.44 9.95
N ILE A 320 8.69 -10.71 9.93
CA ILE A 320 9.40 -11.42 8.86
C ILE A 320 10.07 -12.60 9.53
N GLU A 321 9.88 -13.78 8.95
CA GLU A 321 10.53 -15.02 9.36
C GLU A 321 10.78 -15.86 8.12
N LEU A 322 12.05 -16.03 7.76
CA LEU A 322 12.48 -16.68 6.52
C LEU A 322 13.62 -17.66 6.82
N ASP A 323 13.33 -18.95 6.70
CA ASP A 323 14.30 -20.05 6.66
C ASP A 323 14.67 -20.46 5.22
N PHE A 324 13.95 -19.91 4.22
CA PHE A 324 14.15 -20.12 2.78
C PHE A 324 13.89 -21.55 2.25
N GLU A 325 13.43 -22.50 3.08
CA GLU A 325 13.25 -23.90 2.66
C GLU A 325 12.11 -24.08 1.65
N ASP A 326 11.08 -23.24 1.71
CA ASP A 326 9.96 -23.22 0.76
C ASP A 326 10.27 -22.45 -0.54
N SER A 327 11.42 -21.79 -0.62
CA SER A 327 11.81 -20.98 -1.78
C SER A 327 12.65 -21.78 -2.78
N ALA A 328 12.39 -21.62 -4.08
CA ALA A 328 13.13 -22.34 -5.11
C ALA A 328 14.59 -21.85 -5.21
N VAL A 329 15.55 -22.76 -5.39
CA VAL A 329 16.94 -22.40 -5.66
C VAL A 329 17.01 -21.52 -6.92
N GLY A 330 17.70 -20.39 -6.82
CA GLY A 330 17.80 -19.38 -7.87
C GLY A 330 16.64 -18.38 -7.92
N SER A 331 15.66 -18.44 -7.01
CA SER A 331 14.63 -17.40 -6.88
C SER A 331 15.13 -16.21 -6.06
N ALA A 332 14.47 -15.06 -6.22
CA ALA A 332 14.53 -13.97 -5.25
C ALA A 332 13.82 -14.39 -3.94
N PRO A 333 14.21 -13.83 -2.78
CA PRO A 333 13.46 -14.01 -1.54
C PRO A 333 12.13 -13.24 -1.58
N PRO A 334 11.15 -13.56 -0.72
CA PRO A 334 9.85 -12.89 -0.67
C PRO A 334 9.90 -11.55 0.09
N VAL A 335 10.94 -10.74 -0.16
CA VAL A 335 11.14 -9.39 0.38
C VAL A 335 11.72 -8.50 -0.72
N ASP A 336 11.62 -7.19 -0.53
CA ASP A 336 12.17 -6.25 -1.49
C ASP A 336 13.69 -6.38 -1.57
N ILE A 337 14.21 -6.47 -2.79
CA ILE A 337 15.63 -6.53 -3.10
C ILE A 337 15.97 -5.53 -4.19
N TYR A 338 17.18 -4.98 -4.12
CA TYR A 338 17.71 -4.07 -5.12
C TYR A 338 19.04 -4.59 -5.61
N GLU A 339 19.11 -4.77 -6.93
CA GLU A 339 20.19 -5.43 -7.64
C GLU A 339 20.70 -4.53 -8.76
N GLU A 340 21.96 -4.68 -9.11
CA GLU A 340 22.57 -3.90 -10.18
C GLU A 340 23.66 -4.72 -10.86
N GLY A 341 23.61 -4.81 -12.19
CA GLY A 341 24.61 -5.54 -12.97
C GLY A 341 24.75 -6.99 -12.50
N LYS A 342 25.92 -7.32 -11.94
CA LYS A 342 26.24 -8.65 -11.40
C LYS A 342 25.88 -8.82 -9.91
N GLY A 343 25.56 -7.73 -9.23
CA GLY A 343 25.14 -7.72 -7.83
C GLY A 343 23.77 -8.37 -7.68
N THR A 344 23.67 -9.54 -7.04
CA THR A 344 22.42 -10.32 -6.94
C THR A 344 22.20 -10.93 -5.56
N ILE A 345 20.94 -11.25 -5.24
CA ILE A 345 20.46 -11.88 -4.01
C ILE A 345 19.55 -13.05 -4.39
N ARG A 346 19.99 -14.29 -4.14
CA ARG A 346 19.26 -15.49 -4.58
C ARG A 346 19.23 -16.55 -3.50
N VAL A 347 18.12 -17.28 -3.41
CA VAL A 347 18.06 -18.51 -2.61
C VAL A 347 18.99 -19.54 -3.24
N THR A 348 19.77 -20.24 -2.42
CA THR A 348 20.79 -21.18 -2.86
C THR A 348 20.81 -22.42 -1.97
N ASP A 349 21.32 -23.52 -2.51
CA ASP A 349 21.67 -24.77 -1.82
C ASP A 349 23.19 -24.94 -1.61
N ALA A 350 23.99 -23.89 -1.88
CA ALA A 350 25.45 -23.95 -1.78
C ALA A 350 25.96 -23.99 -0.33
N ALA A 351 25.23 -23.36 0.59
CA ALA A 351 25.50 -23.35 2.03
C ALA A 351 24.19 -23.05 2.77
N ALA A 352 24.04 -23.57 3.99
CA ALA A 352 22.94 -23.24 4.89
C ALA A 352 23.40 -23.35 6.35
N ALA A 353 22.84 -22.54 7.24
CA ALA A 353 23.11 -22.64 8.68
C ALA A 353 22.30 -23.79 9.27
N THR A 354 21.07 -23.94 8.79
CA THR A 354 20.16 -25.06 9.08
C THR A 354 19.48 -25.54 7.79
N GLY A 355 18.89 -26.73 7.79
CA GLY A 355 18.18 -27.21 6.60
C GLY A 355 19.10 -27.44 5.39
N THR A 356 18.65 -27.00 4.21
CA THR A 356 19.33 -27.22 2.93
C THR A 356 19.46 -25.96 2.08
N ARG A 357 18.81 -24.86 2.45
CA ARG A 357 18.80 -23.62 1.67
C ARG A 357 19.14 -22.43 2.54
N SER A 358 19.68 -21.40 1.90
CA SER A 358 19.86 -20.08 2.51
C SER A 358 19.80 -19.00 1.45
N LEU A 359 19.93 -17.74 1.86
CA LEU A 359 20.03 -16.61 0.97
C LEU A 359 21.49 -16.26 0.69
N ARG A 360 21.86 -16.17 -0.59
CA ARG A 360 23.19 -15.76 -1.04
C ARG A 360 23.16 -14.36 -1.67
N PHE A 361 23.96 -13.47 -1.10
CA PHE A 361 24.35 -12.21 -1.71
C PHE A 361 25.61 -12.44 -2.55
N THR A 362 25.58 -11.97 -3.79
CA THR A 362 26.73 -11.90 -4.69
C THR A 362 26.99 -10.42 -4.95
N ASP A 363 28.05 -9.89 -4.35
CA ASP A 363 28.51 -8.52 -4.58
C ASP A 363 29.39 -8.44 -5.82
N ALA A 364 29.55 -7.24 -6.38
CA ALA A 364 30.40 -7.01 -7.54
C ALA A 364 31.10 -5.65 -7.49
N GLU A 365 32.25 -5.57 -8.12
CA GLU A 365 32.92 -4.27 -8.33
C GLU A 365 32.19 -3.44 -9.41
N GLY A 366 32.15 -2.11 -9.22
CA GLY A 366 31.67 -1.17 -10.24
C GLY A 366 30.15 -0.99 -10.29
N ILE A 367 29.42 -1.51 -9.29
CA ILE A 367 28.01 -1.21 -9.07
C ILE A 367 27.88 -0.08 -8.03
N LYS A 368 26.67 0.45 -7.82
CA LYS A 368 26.50 1.45 -6.77
C LYS A 368 26.93 0.85 -5.43
N PHE A 369 27.76 1.60 -4.71
CA PHE A 369 27.88 1.41 -3.26
C PHE A 369 26.47 1.34 -2.69
N TYR A 370 26.19 0.40 -1.78
CA TYR A 370 24.88 -0.08 -1.28
C TYR A 370 24.10 -1.12 -2.13
N ASN A 371 24.60 -1.56 -3.29
CA ASN A 371 24.01 -2.69 -4.01
C ASN A 371 24.98 -3.89 -4.02
N PRO A 372 24.46 -5.15 -3.99
CA PRO A 372 23.05 -5.49 -3.79
C PRO A 372 22.60 -5.29 -2.33
N HIS A 373 21.31 -5.03 -2.12
CA HIS A 373 20.73 -4.98 -0.77
C HIS A 373 19.33 -5.57 -0.69
N LEU A 374 19.00 -6.05 0.52
CA LEU A 374 17.70 -6.56 0.92
C LEU A 374 17.05 -5.57 1.88
N VAL A 375 15.76 -5.30 1.67
CA VAL A 375 14.95 -4.41 2.50
C VAL A 375 13.95 -5.25 3.29
N LEU A 376 14.09 -5.25 4.61
CA LEU A 376 13.12 -5.87 5.52
C LEU A 376 11.83 -5.05 5.54
N PHE A 377 11.96 -3.73 5.61
CA PHE A 377 10.83 -2.82 5.50
C PHE A 377 11.32 -1.45 5.06
N SER A 378 10.43 -0.73 4.37
CA SER A 378 10.62 0.66 4.00
C SER A 378 9.28 1.39 4.02
N GLY A 379 9.30 2.71 4.22
CA GLY A 379 8.12 3.57 4.10
C GLY A 379 7.25 3.69 5.35
N ARG A 380 7.08 2.63 6.14
CA ARG A 380 6.38 2.70 7.43
C ARG A 380 7.26 3.38 8.48
N LYS A 381 6.72 4.41 9.17
CA LYS A 381 7.45 5.20 10.18
C LYS A 381 7.03 4.74 11.57
N TYR A 382 7.91 4.05 12.30
CA TYR A 382 7.69 3.70 13.70
C TYR A 382 8.30 4.74 14.62
N THR A 383 7.53 5.25 15.56
CA THR A 383 7.97 6.23 16.58
C THR A 383 8.01 5.62 17.99
N SER A 384 7.45 4.42 18.15
CA SER A 384 7.47 3.62 19.37
C SER A 384 7.41 2.13 19.00
N GLY A 385 7.72 1.23 19.94
CA GLY A 385 7.69 -0.22 19.72
C GLY A 385 8.97 -0.91 20.20
N SER A 386 8.95 -2.25 20.25
CA SER A 386 10.10 -3.08 20.63
C SER A 386 10.45 -4.01 19.49
N PHE A 387 11.63 -3.84 18.92
CA PHE A 387 12.05 -4.51 17.70
C PHE A 387 13.13 -5.54 17.99
N ARG A 388 13.05 -6.68 17.29
CA ARG A 388 14.07 -7.73 17.29
C ARG A 388 14.45 -8.09 15.87
N PHE A 389 15.73 -8.00 15.58
CA PHE A 389 16.35 -8.60 14.40
C PHE A 389 17.18 -9.80 14.82
N SER A 390 17.07 -10.91 14.11
CA SER A 390 18.01 -12.01 14.24
C SER A 390 18.24 -12.73 12.93
N ALA A 391 19.44 -13.23 12.70
CA ALA A 391 19.74 -14.09 11.57
C ALA A 391 21.02 -14.90 11.83
N ASP A 392 21.15 -16.02 11.12
CA ASP A 392 22.42 -16.69 10.94
C ASP A 392 23.12 -16.11 9.71
N MET A 393 24.41 -15.83 9.84
CA MET A 393 25.20 -15.12 8.86
C MET A 393 26.54 -15.81 8.62
N MET A 394 27.02 -15.81 7.38
CA MET A 394 28.35 -16.31 7.03
C MET A 394 28.97 -15.45 5.94
N ASN A 395 30.13 -14.89 6.25
CA ASN A 395 30.98 -14.27 5.23
C ASN A 395 31.77 -15.35 4.48
N ASP A 396 31.85 -15.29 3.16
CA ASP A 396 32.48 -16.34 2.37
C ASP A 396 33.98 -16.45 2.64
N LYS A 397 34.50 -17.68 2.68
CA LYS A 397 35.90 -17.95 3.02
C LYS A 397 36.89 -17.38 2.00
N GLU A 398 36.56 -17.46 0.72
CA GLU A 398 37.47 -17.10 -0.37
C GLU A 398 37.18 -15.69 -0.90
N LYS A 399 35.91 -15.28 -0.84
CA LYS A 399 35.43 -14.01 -1.38
C LYS A 399 34.60 -13.24 -0.35
N PRO A 400 35.19 -12.85 0.79
CA PRO A 400 34.45 -12.19 1.85
C PRO A 400 33.97 -10.80 1.44
N ALA A 401 32.74 -10.46 1.81
CA ALA A 401 32.09 -9.19 1.53
C ALA A 401 32.27 -8.18 2.69
N ASP A 402 32.09 -6.90 2.36
CA ASP A 402 31.88 -5.81 3.32
C ASP A 402 30.36 -5.60 3.43
N VAL A 403 29.78 -5.94 4.58
CA VAL A 403 28.33 -6.07 4.78
C VAL A 403 27.85 -5.21 5.93
N TYR A 404 26.69 -4.60 5.77
CA TYR A 404 26.05 -3.74 6.75
C TYR A 404 24.63 -4.24 7.05
N VAL A 405 24.35 -4.47 8.32
CA VAL A 405 22.99 -4.64 8.85
C VAL A 405 22.61 -3.32 9.49
N GLU A 406 21.58 -2.67 8.98
CA GLU A 406 21.30 -1.29 9.35
C GLU A 406 19.82 -1.02 9.55
N PHE A 407 19.53 -0.22 10.57
CA PHE A 407 18.22 0.32 10.90
C PHE A 407 18.31 1.84 10.91
N ARG A 408 17.52 2.49 10.06
CA ARG A 408 17.69 3.90 9.72
C ARG A 408 16.42 4.71 9.91
N ASP A 409 16.60 5.97 10.26
CA ASP A 409 15.63 7.01 9.95
C ASP A 409 15.99 7.55 8.57
N TRP A 410 15.15 7.24 7.61
CA TRP A 410 15.21 7.74 6.24
C TRP A 410 13.97 8.55 5.88
N SER A 411 13.25 9.05 6.89
CA SER A 411 12.01 9.81 6.71
C SER A 411 12.25 11.30 6.46
N GLY A 412 13.43 11.81 6.81
CA GLY A 412 13.82 13.21 6.62
C GLY A 412 14.85 13.42 5.51
N LYS A 413 15.38 14.64 5.45
CA LYS A 413 16.42 15.02 4.46
C LYS A 413 17.79 14.37 4.72
N ALA A 414 18.04 13.91 5.95
CA ALA A 414 19.28 13.26 6.36
C ALA A 414 18.99 11.81 6.78
N ILE A 415 19.91 10.91 6.45
CA ILE A 415 19.87 9.52 6.94
C ILE A 415 20.44 9.51 8.36
N LEU A 416 19.63 9.12 9.34
CA LEU A 416 20.10 8.93 10.71
C LEU A 416 20.29 7.44 10.97
N MET A 417 21.50 7.08 11.39
CA MET A 417 21.88 5.71 11.72
C MET A 417 21.40 5.34 13.12
N GLY A 418 20.51 4.35 13.18
CA GLY A 418 20.07 3.67 14.39
C GLY A 418 20.99 2.50 14.76
N PRO A 419 20.43 1.38 15.28
CA PRO A 419 21.19 0.15 15.51
C PRO A 419 21.84 -0.37 14.22
N GLN A 420 23.08 -0.86 14.33
CA GLN A 420 23.80 -1.40 13.17
C GLN A 420 24.86 -2.43 13.55
N LEU A 421 25.19 -3.29 12.60
CA LEU A 421 26.34 -4.18 12.61
C LEU A 421 27.05 -4.09 11.26
N THR A 422 28.37 -3.94 11.29
CA THR A 422 29.22 -4.00 10.09
C THR A 422 30.11 -5.23 10.17
N ILE A 423 30.13 -6.04 9.11
CA ILE A 423 30.95 -7.24 8.96
C ILE A 423 31.99 -6.96 7.88
N LYS A 424 33.27 -6.98 8.24
CA LYS A 424 34.36 -6.66 7.33
C LYS A 424 34.91 -7.88 6.59
N PRO A 425 35.54 -7.67 5.42
CA PRO A 425 36.18 -8.76 4.67
C PRO A 425 37.27 -9.51 5.45
N ASP A 426 37.88 -8.87 6.46
CA ASP A 426 38.89 -9.48 7.33
C ASP A 426 38.29 -10.28 8.51
N GLY A 427 36.96 -10.45 8.56
CA GLY A 427 36.24 -11.18 9.61
C GLY A 427 35.94 -10.35 10.86
N LYS A 428 36.34 -9.07 10.92
CA LYS A 428 36.04 -8.20 12.06
C LYS A 428 34.62 -7.64 12.00
N LEU A 429 33.97 -7.65 13.16
CA LEU A 429 32.64 -7.10 13.36
C LEU A 429 32.74 -5.79 14.14
N HIS A 430 32.01 -4.77 13.68
CA HIS A 430 32.00 -3.44 14.26
C HIS A 430 30.60 -2.90 14.48
N LEU A 431 30.46 -2.03 15.48
CA LEU A 431 29.24 -1.30 15.82
C LEU A 431 29.41 0.18 15.52
N ASN A 432 28.29 0.85 15.22
CA ASN A 432 28.23 2.32 15.10
C ASN A 432 29.31 2.91 14.16
N CYS A 433 29.66 2.18 13.10
CA CYS A 433 30.54 2.63 12.03
C CYS A 433 30.00 3.89 11.35
N THR A 434 30.88 4.85 11.10
CA THR A 434 30.57 6.06 10.31
C THR A 434 31.31 6.05 8.97
N GLY A 435 30.64 6.54 7.92
CA GLY A 435 31.21 6.77 6.60
C GLY A 435 30.89 5.65 5.60
N ASP A 436 30.70 6.06 4.35
CA ASP A 436 30.57 5.18 3.20
C ASP A 436 31.98 4.86 2.67
N GLY A 437 32.44 3.61 2.67
CA GLY A 437 33.72 3.25 2.04
C GLY A 437 34.82 2.66 2.95
N ASP A 438 36.08 2.79 2.51
CA ASP A 438 37.28 2.07 3.01
C ASP A 438 37.74 2.45 4.42
N VAL A 439 37.12 3.45 5.04
CA VAL A 439 37.48 3.92 6.39
C VAL A 439 36.23 4.00 7.27
N SER A 440 35.41 2.94 7.27
CA SER A 440 34.31 2.86 8.23
C SER A 440 34.89 2.61 9.62
N THR A 441 35.03 3.68 10.41
CA THR A 441 35.53 3.60 11.78
C THR A 441 34.36 3.41 12.72
N GLY A 442 34.38 2.33 13.49
CA GLY A 442 33.36 1.98 14.47
C GLY A 442 33.95 1.24 15.66
N GLU A 443 33.16 1.03 16.69
CA GLU A 443 33.60 0.28 17.87
C GLU A 443 33.77 -1.19 17.50
N ALA A 444 34.96 -1.74 17.72
CA ALA A 444 35.22 -3.16 17.49
C ALA A 444 34.38 -4.02 18.46
N LEU A 445 33.69 -5.02 17.92
CA LEU A 445 32.84 -5.93 18.69
C LEU A 445 33.54 -7.26 18.96
N CYS A 446 33.85 -7.99 17.89
CA CYS A 446 34.56 -9.28 17.90
C CYS A 446 35.06 -9.63 16.50
N GLU A 447 35.66 -10.80 16.36
CA GLU A 447 36.11 -11.36 15.09
C GLU A 447 35.49 -12.75 14.90
N ILE A 448 34.97 -13.01 13.71
CA ILE A 448 34.47 -14.31 13.28
C ILE A 448 35.21 -14.70 12.00
N PRO A 449 35.94 -15.83 11.97
CA PRO A 449 36.61 -16.29 10.77
C PRO A 449 35.64 -16.46 9.59
N ASN A 450 36.06 -16.02 8.40
CA ASN A 450 35.30 -16.24 7.17
C ASN A 450 35.11 -17.74 6.89
N GLY A 451 33.94 -18.10 6.35
CA GLY A 451 33.51 -19.48 6.11
C GLY A 451 32.86 -20.16 7.31
N GLU A 452 32.61 -19.42 8.40
CA GLU A 452 31.93 -19.95 9.58
C GLU A 452 30.62 -19.20 9.83
N TRP A 453 29.55 -19.96 10.08
CA TRP A 453 28.25 -19.42 10.48
C TRP A 453 28.28 -18.88 11.91
N PHE A 454 27.64 -17.74 12.10
CA PHE A 454 27.36 -17.16 13.41
C PHE A 454 25.95 -16.57 13.46
N HIS A 455 25.35 -16.58 14.64
CA HIS A 455 24.06 -15.98 14.90
C HIS A 455 24.23 -14.55 15.41
N VAL A 456 23.49 -13.61 14.85
CA VAL A 456 23.35 -12.24 15.35
C VAL A 456 21.94 -12.03 15.88
N GLU A 457 21.85 -11.37 17.02
CA GLU A 457 20.60 -10.84 17.54
C GLU A 457 20.79 -9.37 17.93
N ILE A 458 19.93 -8.49 17.41
CA ILE A 458 19.86 -7.06 17.76
C ILE A 458 18.45 -6.78 18.30
N GLN A 459 18.38 -6.20 19.49
CA GLN A 459 17.12 -5.82 20.12
C GLN A 459 17.14 -4.34 20.50
N PHE A 460 16.05 -3.62 20.23
CA PHE A 460 15.94 -2.21 20.61
C PHE A 460 14.49 -1.80 20.78
N ALA A 461 14.25 -0.76 21.56
CA ALA A 461 12.94 -0.14 21.67
C ALA A 461 13.04 1.33 21.26
N LEU A 462 11.96 1.85 20.69
CA LEU A 462 11.81 3.28 20.43
C LEU A 462 11.01 3.90 21.57
N ASP A 463 11.62 4.84 22.28
CA ASP A 463 10.92 5.76 23.18
C ASP A 463 11.01 7.18 22.61
N PRO A 464 9.90 7.81 22.20
CA PRO A 464 9.92 9.15 21.63
C PRO A 464 10.45 10.21 22.61
N ASN A 465 10.47 9.91 23.93
CA ASN A 465 10.95 10.82 24.96
C ASN A 465 12.40 10.54 25.39
N ALA A 466 13.02 9.44 24.95
CA ALA A 466 14.40 9.16 25.30
C ALA A 466 15.33 10.21 24.68
N ASP A 467 16.31 10.72 25.42
CA ASP A 467 17.32 11.63 24.87
C ASP A 467 18.09 10.97 23.71
N ARG A 468 18.34 9.66 23.82
CA ARG A 468 19.06 8.86 22.83
C ARG A 468 18.59 7.41 22.89
N GLN A 469 18.29 6.81 21.74
CA GLN A 469 17.92 5.40 21.68
C GLN A 469 19.11 4.50 21.98
N ALA A 470 18.83 3.28 22.43
CA ALA A 470 19.84 2.28 22.70
C ALA A 470 19.42 0.91 22.17
N TYR A 471 20.39 0.04 21.97
CA TYR A 471 20.17 -1.34 21.52
C TYR A 471 21.09 -2.33 22.23
N ASP A 472 20.62 -3.55 22.29
CA ASP A 472 21.38 -4.71 22.70
C ASP A 472 21.80 -5.48 21.44
N ILE A 473 23.02 -6.02 21.45
CA ILE A 473 23.49 -6.93 20.40
C ILE A 473 24.22 -8.12 20.99
N THR A 474 23.94 -9.31 20.48
CA THR A 474 24.60 -10.56 20.84
C THR A 474 25.08 -11.28 19.58
N ILE A 475 26.33 -11.72 19.59
CA ILE A 475 26.93 -12.57 18.56
C ILE A 475 27.20 -13.93 19.18
N THR A 476 26.63 -15.00 18.62
CA THR A 476 26.80 -16.37 19.07
C THR A 476 27.38 -17.22 17.95
N LYS A 477 28.31 -18.11 18.25
CA LYS A 477 28.83 -19.08 17.27
C LYS A 477 28.89 -20.45 17.93
N ALA A 478 28.28 -21.46 17.29
CA ALA A 478 28.21 -22.83 17.79
C ALA A 478 27.70 -22.93 19.25
N GLY A 479 26.74 -22.07 19.61
CA GLY A 479 26.16 -22.00 20.96
C GLY A 479 26.93 -21.13 21.97
N ASP A 480 28.16 -20.72 21.67
CA ASP A 480 28.95 -19.84 22.54
C ASP A 480 28.72 -18.36 22.21
N VAL A 481 28.44 -17.55 23.23
CA VAL A 481 28.43 -16.08 23.09
C VAL A 481 29.86 -15.59 22.85
N LYS A 482 30.11 -15.08 21.64
CA LYS A 482 31.40 -14.49 21.24
C LYS A 482 31.48 -13.01 21.58
N ALA A 483 30.35 -12.30 21.54
CA ALA A 483 30.25 -10.92 21.97
C ALA A 483 28.85 -10.59 22.46
N GLN A 484 28.76 -9.70 23.44
CA GLN A 484 27.51 -9.08 23.86
C GLN A 484 27.74 -7.62 24.26
N ARG A 485 26.83 -6.74 23.86
CA ARG A 485 26.72 -5.36 24.34
C ARG A 485 25.26 -5.11 24.70
N LYS A 486 25.03 -4.42 25.82
CA LYS A 486 23.70 -4.03 26.28
C LYS A 486 23.63 -2.54 26.49
N GLY A 487 22.48 -1.93 26.21
CA GLY A 487 22.26 -0.49 26.34
C GLY A 487 23.22 0.33 25.49
N MET A 488 23.62 -0.18 24.33
CA MET A 488 24.55 0.50 23.43
C MET A 488 23.85 1.71 22.82
N PRO A 489 24.33 2.95 23.03
CA PRO A 489 23.69 4.11 22.44
C PRO A 489 23.82 4.10 20.92
N VAL A 490 22.73 4.37 20.19
CA VAL A 490 22.77 4.53 18.73
C VAL A 490 23.67 5.69 18.36
N LYS A 491 24.38 5.64 17.22
CA LYS A 491 25.37 6.67 16.89
C LYS A 491 24.77 8.06 16.75
N ALA A 492 23.63 8.21 16.09
CA ALA A 492 22.92 9.48 15.89
C ALA A 492 21.91 9.73 17.02
N PRO A 493 22.14 10.69 17.95
CA PRO A 493 21.21 10.98 19.04
C PRO A 493 19.79 11.37 18.58
N GLU A 494 19.70 11.95 17.39
CA GLU A 494 18.48 12.44 16.75
C GLU A 494 17.62 11.30 16.18
N PHE A 495 18.13 10.07 16.09
CA PHE A 495 17.35 8.92 15.63
C PHE A 495 16.20 8.66 16.61
N LYS A 496 14.97 8.95 16.18
CA LYS A 496 13.71 8.68 16.93
C LYS A 496 12.69 7.89 16.12
N VAL A 497 12.84 7.87 14.79
CA VAL A 497 11.93 7.19 13.89
C VAL A 497 12.68 6.04 13.23
N LEU A 498 12.11 4.84 13.27
CA LEU A 498 12.56 3.73 12.45
C LEU A 498 11.71 3.72 11.18
N SER A 499 12.33 3.94 10.02
CA SER A 499 11.61 3.98 8.74
C SER A 499 12.18 3.08 7.65
N TRP A 500 13.35 2.47 7.91
CA TRP A 500 13.99 1.54 7.01
C TRP A 500 14.85 0.54 7.79
N GLY A 501 14.87 -0.72 7.35
CA GLY A 501 15.77 -1.75 7.87
C GLY A 501 16.19 -2.72 6.77
N GLY A 502 17.45 -3.15 6.77
CA GLY A 502 17.94 -4.02 5.70
C GLY A 502 19.37 -4.55 5.89
N ILE A 503 19.77 -5.38 4.94
CA ILE A 503 21.13 -5.96 4.81
C ILE A 503 21.71 -5.49 3.48
N VAL A 504 22.91 -4.91 3.53
CA VAL A 504 23.53 -4.19 2.42
C VAL A 504 24.92 -4.75 2.16
N CYS A 505 25.23 -5.07 0.91
CA CYS A 505 26.60 -5.26 0.45
C CYS A 505 27.19 -3.96 -0.10
N ALA A 506 28.51 -3.79 0.06
CA ALA A 506 29.16 -2.52 -0.21
C ALA A 506 29.34 -2.17 -1.70
N GLY A 507 29.19 -3.10 -2.65
CA GLY A 507 29.40 -2.80 -4.08
C GLY A 507 30.87 -2.60 -4.47
N LYS A 508 31.81 -3.08 -3.64
CA LYS A 508 33.24 -2.74 -3.75
C LYS A 508 34.09 -3.81 -4.41
N SER A 509 33.66 -5.06 -4.38
CA SER A 509 34.46 -6.20 -4.82
C SER A 509 33.57 -7.37 -5.19
N ASP A 510 34.08 -8.27 -6.03
CA ASP A 510 33.44 -9.56 -6.29
C ASP A 510 33.46 -10.42 -5.02
N ALA A 511 32.36 -10.40 -4.26
CA ALA A 511 32.26 -11.02 -2.94
C ALA A 511 30.96 -11.82 -2.75
N ILE A 512 30.94 -12.67 -1.72
CA ILE A 512 29.82 -13.56 -1.41
C ILE A 512 29.53 -13.48 0.09
N PHE A 513 28.24 -13.41 0.43
CA PHE A 513 27.76 -13.44 1.79
C PHE A 513 26.47 -14.27 1.87
N TYR A 514 26.27 -14.97 2.97
CA TYR A 514 25.10 -15.82 3.18
C TYR A 514 24.32 -15.40 4.42
N VAL A 515 22.99 -15.51 4.33
CA VAL A 515 22.03 -15.23 5.40
C VAL A 515 21.04 -16.38 5.47
N ASP A 516 20.74 -16.84 6.68
CA ASP A 516 19.77 -17.89 6.97
C ASP A 516 18.97 -17.54 8.25
N ASN A 517 17.83 -18.20 8.49
CA ASN A 517 16.96 -17.99 9.66
C ASN A 517 16.68 -16.50 9.96
N LEU A 518 16.35 -15.74 8.93
CA LEU A 518 16.19 -14.28 8.99
C LEU A 518 14.86 -13.93 9.66
N VAL A 519 14.93 -13.18 10.75
CA VAL A 519 13.78 -12.73 11.54
C VAL A 519 13.85 -11.24 11.79
N PHE A 520 12.74 -10.54 11.58
CA PHE A 520 12.51 -9.19 12.06
C PHE A 520 11.09 -9.08 12.65
N ARG A 521 10.95 -8.63 13.89
CA ARG A 521 9.66 -8.55 14.60
C ARG A 521 9.51 -7.25 15.41
N GLU A 522 8.30 -6.69 15.43
CA GLU A 522 7.81 -5.59 16.30
C GLU A 522 6.97 -6.07 17.51
#